data_AF-A0A4D6HBW7-F1
#
_entry.id   AF-A0A4D6HBW7-F1
#
_cell.length_a   1.000
_cell.length_b   1.000
_cell.length_c   1.000
_cell.angle_alpha   90.00
_cell.angle_beta   90.00
_cell.angle_gamma   90.00
#
_symmetry.space_group_name_H-M   'P 1'
#
loop_
_entity.id
_entity.type
_entity.pdbx_description
1 polymer ?
#
loop_
_entity_poly.entity_id
_entity_poly.type
_entity_poly.pdbx_seq_one_letter_code
_entity_poly.pdbx_strand_id
1 'polypeptide(L)'
;MADSEYQAGVCNIGGTERTRRWQMGFASFAVAVLYVAVVLWFGLPVTYLLGTFVFLYGGALGVLQAQKGFCAAYGMSGRYGFDDGSGSVEDTAALASDRKRSLLIIAQASAAALLGTSLLYGAVLSL
;
A
#
# COMPACT_ATOMS: atom_id res chain seq x y z
N MET A 1 0.20 -15.84 -18.37
CA MET A 1 -0.02 -14.41 -18.07
C MET A 1 1.17 -13.67 -18.62
N ALA A 2 1.02 -12.44 -19.14
CA ALA A 2 2.16 -11.70 -19.67
C ALA A 2 3.03 -11.26 -18.48
N ASP A 3 4.21 -11.87 -18.32
CA ASP A 3 5.28 -11.29 -17.51
C ASP A 3 5.75 -10.04 -18.24
N SER A 4 5.24 -8.88 -17.80
CA SER A 4 5.67 -7.59 -18.31
C SER A 4 7.11 -7.34 -17.87
N GLU A 5 7.99 -7.01 -18.81
CA GLU A 5 9.36 -6.59 -18.51
C GLU A 5 9.38 -5.31 -17.64
N TYR A 6 10.49 -5.10 -16.93
CA TYR A 6 10.75 -3.88 -16.17
C TYR A 6 10.55 -2.61 -17.04
N GLN A 7 9.80 -1.65 -16.50
CA GLN A 7 9.62 -0.33 -17.09
C GLN A 7 9.73 0.74 -16.01
N ALA A 8 10.73 1.62 -16.15
CA ALA A 8 11.03 2.66 -15.19
C ALA A 8 9.81 3.53 -14.86
N GLY A 9 9.49 3.65 -13.57
CA GLY A 9 8.35 4.40 -13.04
C GLY A 9 6.97 3.84 -13.40
N VAL A 10 6.89 2.71 -14.10
CA VAL A 10 5.66 2.11 -14.62
C VAL A 10 5.42 0.74 -14.00
N CYS A 11 6.38 -0.19 -14.12
CA CYS A 11 6.25 -1.57 -13.65
C CYS A 11 7.60 -2.12 -13.17
N ASN A 12 7.62 -2.68 -11.95
CA ASN A 12 8.82 -3.31 -11.37
C ASN A 12 8.51 -4.62 -10.61
N ILE A 13 7.29 -5.14 -10.72
CA ILE A 13 6.90 -6.43 -10.14
C ILE A 13 6.04 -7.28 -11.09
N GLY A 14 6.24 -8.60 -11.05
CA GLY A 14 5.49 -9.59 -11.82
C GLY A 14 4.18 -10.05 -11.18
N GLY A 15 3.57 -11.08 -11.79
CA GLY A 15 2.23 -11.58 -11.42
C GLY A 15 2.14 -12.11 -9.99
N THR A 16 3.14 -12.85 -9.54
CA THR A 16 3.18 -13.42 -8.19
C THR A 16 3.27 -12.33 -7.13
N GLU A 17 4.18 -11.37 -7.31
CA GLU A 17 4.32 -10.24 -6.39
C GLU A 17 3.07 -9.36 -6.40
N ARG A 18 2.45 -9.13 -7.56
CA ARG A 18 1.18 -8.40 -7.67
C ARG A 18 0.06 -9.07 -6.87
N THR A 19 -0.06 -10.39 -6.97
CA THR A 19 -1.04 -11.19 -6.21
C THR A 19 -0.78 -11.10 -4.71
N ARG A 20 0.48 -11.14 -4.30
CA ARG A 20 0.89 -10.95 -2.90
C ARG A 20 0.48 -9.56 -2.38
N ARG A 21 0.65 -8.49 -3.17
CA ARG A 21 0.22 -7.13 -2.78
C ARG A 21 -1.29 -7.01 -2.62
N TRP A 22 -2.08 -7.70 -3.46
CA TRP A 22 -3.53 -7.82 -3.27
C TRP A 22 -3.87 -8.52 -1.96
N GLN A 23 -3.28 -9.68 -1.70
CA GLN A 23 -3.53 -10.46 -0.48
C GLN A 23 -3.19 -9.68 0.78
N MET A 24 -2.01 -9.04 0.83
CA MET A 24 -1.61 -8.21 1.97
C MET A 24 -2.52 -6.98 2.12
N GLY A 25 -2.94 -6.37 1.00
CA GLY A 25 -3.87 -5.24 1.03
C GLY A 25 -5.22 -5.63 1.66
N PHE A 26 -5.84 -6.72 1.19
CA PHE A 26 -7.10 -7.20 1.75
C PHE A 26 -6.97 -7.69 3.20
N ALA A 27 -5.88 -8.39 3.54
CA ALA A 27 -5.61 -8.79 4.91
C ALA A 27 -5.49 -7.57 5.84
N SER A 28 -4.80 -6.51 5.42
CA SER A 28 -4.68 -5.28 6.19
C SER A 28 -6.03 -4.58 6.40
N PHE A 29 -6.90 -4.55 5.38
CA PHE A 29 -8.27 -4.04 5.55
C PHE A 29 -9.11 -4.89 6.50
N ALA A 30 -9.00 -6.21 6.44
CA ALA A 30 -9.68 -7.10 7.39
C ALA A 30 -9.22 -6.81 8.83
N VAL A 31 -7.92 -6.62 9.05
CA VAL A 31 -7.38 -6.22 10.35
C VAL A 31 -7.90 -4.85 10.78
N ALA A 32 -8.04 -3.89 9.86
CA ALA A 32 -8.63 -2.57 10.17
C ALA A 32 -10.06 -2.72 10.73
N VAL A 33 -10.90 -3.54 10.10
CA VAL A 33 -12.28 -3.80 10.56
C VAL A 33 -12.28 -4.46 11.95
N LEU A 34 -11.44 -5.47 12.15
CA LEU A 34 -11.31 -6.16 13.44
C LEU A 34 -10.83 -5.20 14.54
N TYR A 35 -9.85 -4.35 14.24
CA TYR A 35 -9.33 -3.35 15.17
C TYR A 35 -10.43 -2.38 15.63
N VAL A 36 -11.19 -1.83 14.69
CA VAL A 36 -12.31 -0.93 15.00
C VAL A 36 -13.38 -1.65 15.83
N ALA A 37 -13.73 -2.89 15.46
CA ALA A 37 -14.70 -3.69 16.20
C ALA A 37 -14.26 -3.89 17.66
N VAL A 38 -12.98 -4.18 17.90
CA VAL A 38 -12.42 -4.31 19.27
C VAL A 38 -12.52 -2.99 20.03
N VAL A 39 -12.10 -1.87 19.44
CA VAL A 39 -12.15 -0.55 20.10
C VAL A 39 -13.57 -0.21 20.54
N LEU A 40 -14.55 -0.43 19.66
CA LEU A 40 -15.96 -0.12 19.95
C LEU A 40 -16.58 -1.12 20.92
N TRP A 41 -16.34 -2.42 20.74
CA TRP A 41 -16.94 -3.48 21.56
C TRP A 41 -16.52 -3.39 23.03
N PHE A 42 -15.26 -3.04 23.29
CA PHE A 42 -14.74 -2.90 24.65
C PHE A 42 -14.85 -1.48 25.20
N GLY A 43 -15.47 -0.54 24.46
CA GLY A 43 -15.65 0.84 24.92
C GLY A 43 -14.32 1.56 25.19
N LEU A 44 -13.30 1.28 24.40
CA LEU A 44 -11.98 1.89 24.56
C LEU A 44 -12.03 3.39 24.20
N PRO A 45 -11.03 4.20 24.65
CA PRO A 45 -11.00 5.62 24.31
C PRO A 45 -11.07 5.86 22.80
N VAL A 46 -11.96 6.78 22.37
CA VAL A 46 -12.20 7.05 20.93
C VAL A 46 -10.92 7.42 20.17
N THR A 47 -9.94 8.02 20.85
CA THR A 47 -8.61 8.33 20.29
C THR A 47 -7.86 7.11 19.77
N TYR A 48 -8.19 5.90 20.25
CA TYR A 48 -7.59 4.66 19.74
C TYR A 48 -8.02 4.38 18.30
N LEU A 49 -9.17 4.88 17.84
CA LEU A 49 -9.56 4.74 16.43
C LEU A 49 -8.57 5.37 15.45
N LEU A 50 -7.72 6.31 15.89
CA LEU A 50 -6.62 6.85 15.08
C LEU A 50 -5.61 5.76 14.67
N GLY A 51 -5.47 4.69 15.46
CA GLY A 51 -4.64 3.53 15.13
C GLY A 51 -5.08 2.79 13.86
N THR A 52 -6.36 2.93 13.47
CA THR A 52 -6.91 2.38 12.23
C THR A 52 -6.17 2.88 10.99
N PHE A 53 -5.54 4.06 11.07
CA PHE A 53 -4.72 4.63 10.01
C PHE A 53 -3.68 3.65 9.47
N VAL A 54 -2.95 2.95 10.35
CA VAL A 54 -1.85 2.06 9.94
C VAL A 54 -2.38 0.92 9.07
N PHE A 55 -3.54 0.35 9.43
CA PHE A 55 -4.15 -0.75 8.71
C PHE A 55 -4.82 -0.30 7.40
N LEU A 56 -5.45 0.88 7.39
CA LEU A 56 -5.96 1.47 6.15
C LEU A 56 -4.83 1.84 5.19
N TYR A 57 -3.71 2.36 5.71
CA TYR A 57 -2.52 2.66 4.92
C TYR A 57 -1.93 1.39 4.31
N GLY A 58 -1.73 0.33 5.10
CA GLY A 58 -1.25 -0.95 4.60
C GLY A 58 -2.18 -1.54 3.52
N GLY A 59 -3.49 -1.42 3.72
CA GLY A 59 -4.51 -1.85 2.76
C GLY A 59 -4.44 -1.08 1.44
N ALA A 60 -4.49 0.25 1.50
CA ALA A 60 -4.42 1.12 0.35
C ALA A 60 -3.10 0.98 -0.41
N LEU A 61 -1.99 0.87 0.33
CA LEU A 61 -0.66 0.69 -0.24
C LEU A 61 -0.55 -0.64 -1.00
N GLY A 62 -1.04 -1.74 -0.43
CA GLY A 62 -1.08 -3.04 -1.09
C GLY A 62 -1.91 -3.02 -2.37
N VAL A 63 -3.13 -2.50 -2.30
CA VAL A 63 -4.03 -2.39 -3.47
C VAL A 63 -3.43 -1.51 -4.57
N LEU A 64 -2.89 -0.34 -4.24
CA LEU A 64 -2.28 0.55 -5.22
C LEU A 64 -1.06 -0.09 -5.88
N GLN A 65 -0.14 -0.68 -5.12
CA GLN A 65 1.02 -1.38 -5.68
C GLN A 65 0.59 -2.53 -6.59
N ALA A 66 -0.43 -3.31 -6.17
CA ALA A 66 -0.97 -4.40 -6.97
C ALA A 66 -1.61 -3.88 -8.26
N GLN A 67 -2.45 -2.84 -8.21
CA GLN A 67 -3.09 -2.31 -9.41
C GLN A 67 -2.07 -1.75 -10.40
N LYS A 68 -1.03 -1.07 -9.91
CA LYS A 68 0.00 -0.45 -10.75
C LYS A 68 1.06 -1.44 -11.24
N GLY A 69 1.15 -2.64 -10.69
CA GLY A 69 2.28 -3.55 -10.97
C GLY A 69 3.61 -2.93 -10.54
N PHE A 70 3.59 -2.11 -9.49
CA PHE A 70 4.74 -1.34 -9.05
C PHE A 70 4.85 -1.38 -7.53
N CYS A 71 5.93 -1.98 -7.02
CA CYS A 71 6.27 -1.97 -5.62
C CYS A 71 7.09 -0.73 -5.25
N ALA A 72 6.56 0.07 -4.33
CA ALA A 72 7.23 1.29 -3.86
C ALA A 72 8.54 1.00 -3.12
N ALA A 73 8.62 -0.10 -2.36
CA ALA A 73 9.86 -0.48 -1.67
C ALA A 73 10.97 -0.86 -2.66
N TYR A 74 10.61 -1.58 -3.73
CA TYR A 74 11.53 -1.92 -4.81
C TYR A 74 11.98 -0.68 -5.57
N GLY A 75 11.06 0.22 -5.92
CA GLY A 75 11.42 1.47 -6.60
C GLY A 75 12.31 2.40 -5.75
N MET A 76 12.13 2.43 -4.42
CA MET A 76 13.02 3.17 -3.52
C MET A 76 14.41 2.55 -3.40
N SER A 77 14.50 1.22 -3.44
CA SER A 77 15.76 0.47 -3.30
C SER A 77 16.45 0.18 -4.64
N GLY A 78 15.88 0.61 -5.76
CA GLY A 78 16.44 0.36 -7.09
C GLY A 78 16.38 -1.13 -7.49
N ARG A 79 15.28 -1.80 -7.18
CA ARG A 79 15.07 -3.22 -7.47
C ARG A 79 13.84 -3.44 -8.33
N TYR A 80 13.78 -4.62 -8.94
CA TYR A 80 12.58 -5.18 -9.56
C TYR A 80 12.50 -6.68 -9.27
N GLY A 81 11.32 -7.27 -9.40
CA GLY A 81 11.11 -8.71 -9.18
C GLY A 81 9.92 -9.27 -9.96
N PHE A 82 10.22 -10.09 -10.94
CA PHE A 82 9.27 -10.80 -11.80
C PHE A 82 9.31 -12.31 -11.52
N ASP A 83 8.37 -13.06 -12.12
CA ASP A 83 8.20 -14.48 -11.83
C ASP A 83 9.42 -15.31 -12.33
N ASP A 84 10.12 -14.81 -13.35
CA ASP A 84 11.32 -15.40 -13.95
C ASP A 84 12.65 -14.87 -13.35
N GLY A 85 12.61 -13.86 -12.48
CA GLY A 85 13.83 -13.34 -11.85
C GLY A 85 13.68 -11.98 -11.17
N SER A 86 14.72 -11.60 -10.42
CA SER A 86 14.81 -10.28 -9.78
C SER A 86 16.16 -9.65 -10.02
N GLY A 87 16.24 -8.32 -10.00
CA GLY A 87 17.47 -7.61 -10.27
C GLY A 87 17.50 -6.19 -9.71
N SER A 88 18.57 -5.47 -10.06
CA SER A 88 18.82 -4.09 -9.68
C SER A 88 18.77 -3.15 -10.88
N VAL A 89 18.38 -1.91 -10.64
CA VAL A 89 18.35 -0.83 -11.62
C VAL A 89 19.62 0.01 -11.42
N GLU A 90 20.50 0.04 -12.43
CA GLU A 90 21.75 0.80 -12.38
C GLU A 90 21.62 2.19 -13.02
N ASP A 91 20.72 2.32 -14.00
CA ASP A 91 20.50 3.60 -14.68
C ASP A 91 19.91 4.65 -13.73
N THR A 92 20.60 5.79 -13.66
CA THR A 92 20.26 6.86 -12.72
C THR A 92 18.94 7.56 -13.06
N ALA A 93 18.58 7.67 -14.35
CA ALA A 93 17.32 8.27 -14.77
C ALA A 93 16.12 7.35 -14.46
N ALA A 94 16.31 6.04 -14.64
CA ALA A 94 15.35 5.02 -14.24
C ALA A 94 15.13 5.00 -12.72
N LEU A 95 16.20 5.05 -11.92
CA LEU A 95 16.12 5.17 -10.45
C LEU A 95 15.34 6.42 -10.00
N ALA A 96 15.57 7.56 -10.65
CA ALA A 96 14.84 8.79 -10.35
C ALA A 96 13.33 8.65 -10.65
N SER A 97 12.99 8.00 -11.76
CA SER A 97 11.61 7.72 -12.16
C SER A 97 10.91 6.77 -11.19
N ASP A 98 11.60 5.72 -10.77
CA ASP A 98 11.12 4.74 -9.78
C ASP A 98 10.89 5.36 -8.40
N ARG A 99 11.80 6.20 -7.93
CA ARG A 99 11.64 6.92 -6.66
C ARG A 99 10.47 7.88 -6.71
N LYS A 100 10.32 8.65 -7.80
CA LYS A 100 9.17 9.54 -8.01
C LYS A 100 7.86 8.74 -7.98
N ARG A 101 7.80 7.61 -8.69
CA ARG A 101 6.62 6.73 -8.68
C ARG A 101 6.32 6.18 -7.30
N SER A 102 7.34 5.75 -6.57
CA SER A 102 7.22 5.22 -5.20
C SER A 102 6.62 6.25 -4.26
N LEU A 103 7.12 7.49 -4.30
CA LEU A 103 6.60 8.61 -3.50
C LEU A 103 5.14 8.93 -3.83
N LEU A 104 4.75 8.90 -5.10
CA LEU A 104 3.36 9.11 -5.50
C LEU A 104 2.43 8.02 -4.95
N ILE A 105 2.84 6.75 -5.01
CA ILE A 105 2.04 5.64 -4.46
C ILE A 105 1.92 5.77 -2.94
N ILE A 106 3.03 6.08 -2.25
CA ILE A 106 3.03 6.30 -0.79
C ILE A 106 2.09 7.47 -0.43
N ALA A 107 2.20 8.60 -1.13
CA ALA A 107 1.36 9.77 -0.90
C ALA A 107 -0.14 9.46 -1.12
N GLN A 108 -0.48 8.74 -2.18
CA GLN A 108 -1.86 8.31 -2.46
C GLN A 108 -2.39 7.38 -1.37
N ALA A 109 -1.60 6.40 -0.93
CA ALA A 109 -1.98 5.49 0.14
C ALA A 109 -2.18 6.23 1.47
N SER A 110 -1.26 7.14 1.81
CA SER A 110 -1.36 7.99 3.01
C SER A 110 -2.60 8.88 2.97
N ALA A 111 -2.89 9.52 1.83
CA ALA A 111 -4.08 10.34 1.68
C ALA A 111 -5.37 9.52 1.84
N ALA A 112 -5.45 8.34 1.21
CA ALA A 112 -6.60 7.45 1.35
C ALA A 112 -6.81 7.01 2.81
N ALA A 113 -5.73 6.65 3.51
CA ALA A 113 -5.78 6.24 4.91
C ALA A 113 -6.15 7.38 5.86
N LEU A 114 -5.61 8.58 5.64
CA LEU A 114 -5.96 9.79 6.41
C LEU A 114 -7.44 10.14 6.25
N LEU A 115 -7.95 10.12 5.02
CA LEU A 115 -9.36 10.38 4.74
C LEU A 115 -10.25 9.32 5.40
N GLY A 116 -9.95 8.04 5.22
CA GLY A 116 -10.73 6.95 5.82
C GLY A 116 -10.74 7.00 7.35
N THR A 117 -9.59 7.26 7.97
CA THR A 117 -9.47 7.40 9.42
C THR A 117 -10.25 8.61 9.94
N SER A 118 -10.13 9.76 9.27
CA SER A 118 -10.84 10.99 9.64
C SER A 118 -12.35 10.82 9.56
N LEU A 119 -12.84 10.18 8.48
CA LEU A 119 -14.27 9.91 8.30
C LEU A 119 -14.81 8.95 9.38
N LEU A 120 -14.09 7.87 9.67
CA LEU A 120 -14.43 6.94 10.74
C LEU A 120 -14.48 7.64 12.10
N TYR A 121 -13.42 8.38 12.43
CA TYR A 121 -13.30 9.07 13.71
C TYR A 121 -14.41 10.10 13.90
N GLY A 122 -14.68 10.92 12.87
CA GLY A 122 -15.77 11.91 12.88
C GLY A 122 -17.16 11.28 12.97
N ALA A 123 -17.39 10.16 12.28
CA ALA A 123 -18.65 9.43 12.36
C ALA A 123 -18.91 8.90 13.77
N VAL A 124 -17.91 8.29 14.41
CA VAL A 124 -18.06 7.77 15.78
C VAL A 124 -18.22 8.89 16.81
N LEU A 125 -17.54 10.03 16.65
CA LEU A 125 -17.73 11.19 17.53
C LEU A 125 -19.12 11.82 17.43
N SER A 126 -19.84 11.54 16.35
CA SER A 126 -21.17 12.11 16.10
C SER A 126 -22.32 11.19 16.57
N LEU A 127 -22.00 10.01 17.12
CA LEU A 127 -22.93 9.05 17.72
C LEU A 127 -23.14 9.34 19.21
#